data_AF-A0A972CG78-F1
#
_entry.id   AF-A0A972CG78-F1
#
_cell.length_a   1.000
_cell.length_b   1.000
_cell.length_c   1.000
_cell.angle_alpha   90.00
_cell.angle_beta   90.00
_cell.angle_gamma   90.00
#
_symmetry.space_group_name_H-M   'P 1'
#
loop_
_entity.id
_entity.type
_entity.pdbx_description
1 polymer ?
#
loop_
_entity_poly.entity_id
_entity_poly.type
_entity_poly.pdbx_seq_one_letter_code
_entity_poly.pdbx_strand_id
1 'polypeptide(L)'
;MHVLQTILQKVYSQKKYGKSLIKHLNEIGLTANNVTYGHAVWLTEEDIEIMAATGTSVTHHASCNLNMRNGISPVIPLINAGVLVAIGLDDKGINDDEDLIQEMRLIHKPHRLSGFHFTSASLNAVHILKMATVNAAHVIGFSNIGKLKEVNKADVILVNLDNVLEPWISPDV
;
A
#
# COMPACT_ATOMS: atom_id res chain seq x y z
N MET A 1 -10.40 -5.01 4.49
CA MET A 1 -10.69 -4.77 5.93
C MET A 1 -9.60 -3.90 6.54
N HIS A 2 -9.91 -2.92 7.40
CA HIS A 2 -8.89 -2.13 8.09
C HIS A 2 -8.24 -2.97 9.18
N VAL A 3 -6.94 -3.22 9.08
CA VAL A 3 -6.23 -4.14 9.99
C VAL A 3 -4.88 -3.54 10.37
N LEU A 4 -4.60 -3.53 11.68
CA LEU A 4 -3.36 -3.00 12.27
C LEU A 4 -2.99 -1.60 11.75
N GLN A 5 -4.00 -0.76 11.53
CA GLN A 5 -3.83 0.64 11.17
C GLN A 5 -3.23 1.42 12.35
N THR A 6 -3.75 1.19 13.57
CA THR A 6 -3.29 1.89 14.79
C THR A 6 -2.55 0.96 15.74
N ILE A 7 -1.67 1.53 16.57
CA ILE A 7 -1.04 0.81 17.69
C ILE A 7 -2.09 0.25 18.66
N LEU A 8 -3.25 0.91 18.78
CA LEU A 8 -4.35 0.45 19.64
C LEU A 8 -4.89 -0.91 19.19
N GLN A 9 -5.02 -1.15 17.88
CA GLN A 9 -5.41 -2.49 17.37
C GLN A 9 -4.36 -3.55 17.72
N LYS A 10 -3.06 -3.23 17.62
CA LYS A 10 -1.97 -4.14 18.01
C LYS A 10 -2.04 -4.49 19.50
N VAL A 11 -2.14 -3.49 20.37
CA VAL A 11 -2.22 -3.69 21.83
C VAL A 11 -3.50 -4.43 22.21
N TYR A 12 -4.63 -4.09 21.60
CA TYR A 12 -5.91 -4.75 21.85
C TYR A 12 -5.84 -6.24 21.52
N SER A 13 -5.28 -6.60 20.36
CA SER A 13 -5.19 -8.00 19.93
C SER A 13 -4.40 -8.85 20.93
N GLN A 14 -3.28 -8.34 21.44
CA GLN A 14 -2.49 -9.02 22.46
C GLN A 14 -3.27 -9.18 23.77
N LYS A 15 -3.95 -8.13 24.25
CA LYS A 15 -4.75 -8.21 25.48
C LYS A 15 -5.96 -9.14 25.36
N LYS A 16 -6.64 -9.14 24.22
CA LYS A 16 -7.90 -9.86 24.01
C LYS A 16 -7.68 -11.32 23.61
N TYR A 17 -6.69 -11.59 22.77
CA TYR A 17 -6.46 -12.90 22.15
C TYR A 17 -5.15 -13.57 22.57
N GLY A 18 -4.26 -12.86 23.29
CA GLY A 18 -2.94 -13.39 23.67
C GLY A 18 -1.99 -13.61 22.48
N LYS A 19 -2.30 -13.03 21.32
CA LYS A 19 -1.57 -13.19 20.06
C LYS A 19 -1.75 -11.96 19.18
N SER A 20 -1.00 -11.88 18.07
CA SER A 20 -1.18 -10.80 17.10
C SER A 20 -2.55 -10.87 16.43
N LEU A 21 -3.01 -9.73 15.91
CA LEU A 21 -4.29 -9.67 15.20
C LEU A 21 -4.30 -10.60 13.98
N ILE A 22 -3.19 -10.68 13.24
CA ILE A 22 -3.10 -11.52 12.04
C ILE A 22 -3.16 -13.01 12.41
N LYS A 23 -2.50 -13.46 13.48
CA LYS A 23 -2.65 -14.83 13.99
C LYS A 23 -4.10 -15.17 14.32
N HIS A 24 -4.78 -14.27 15.02
CA HIS A 24 -6.20 -14.47 15.33
C HIS A 24 -7.07 -14.54 14.07
N LEU A 25 -6.87 -13.61 13.14
CA LEU A 25 -7.59 -13.59 11.85
C LEU A 25 -7.32 -14.87 11.05
N ASN A 26 -6.11 -15.40 11.10
CA ASN A 26 -5.75 -16.66 10.45
C ASN A 26 -6.46 -17.87 11.04
N GLU A 27 -6.55 -17.97 12.37
CA GLU A 27 -7.26 -19.06 13.04
C GLU A 27 -8.76 -19.10 12.69
N ILE A 28 -9.36 -17.94 12.42
CA ILE A 28 -10.79 -17.85 12.04
C ILE A 28 -11.01 -17.83 10.52
N GLY A 29 -9.97 -18.07 9.73
CA GLY A 29 -10.06 -18.17 8.27
C GLY A 29 -10.21 -16.84 7.52
N LEU A 30 -9.82 -15.73 8.14
CA LEU A 30 -9.82 -14.39 7.53
C LEU A 30 -8.46 -13.98 6.97
N THR A 31 -7.57 -14.93 6.70
CA THR A 31 -6.35 -14.77 5.89
C THR A 31 -6.43 -15.73 4.70
N ALA A 32 -6.50 -15.19 3.50
CA ALA A 32 -6.65 -15.96 2.27
C ALA A 32 -6.31 -15.09 1.05
N ASN A 33 -6.18 -15.72 -0.11
CA ASN A 33 -5.84 -15.06 -1.37
C ASN A 33 -6.90 -14.05 -1.86
N ASN A 34 -8.12 -14.11 -1.35
CA ASN A 34 -9.21 -13.19 -1.63
C ASN A 34 -9.44 -12.18 -0.49
N VAL A 35 -8.51 -12.09 0.47
CA VAL A 35 -8.56 -11.12 1.56
C VAL A 35 -7.51 -10.03 1.36
N THR A 36 -7.95 -8.80 1.60
CA THR A 36 -7.09 -7.61 1.56
C THR A 36 -7.19 -6.84 2.87
N TYR A 37 -6.03 -6.53 3.44
CA TYR A 37 -5.89 -5.68 4.61
C TYR A 37 -5.48 -4.26 4.22
N GLY A 38 -6.29 -3.30 4.63
CA GLY A 38 -5.96 -1.88 4.50
C GLY A 38 -5.02 -1.45 5.63
N HIS A 39 -4.12 -0.54 5.28
CA HIS A 39 -3.11 0.08 6.14
C HIS A 39 -1.97 -0.85 6.53
N ALA A 40 -2.26 -1.89 7.31
CA ALA A 40 -1.29 -2.89 7.78
C ALA A 40 0.01 -2.24 8.28
N VAL A 41 -0.12 -1.29 9.21
CA VAL A 41 1.01 -0.46 9.67
C VAL A 41 1.82 -1.17 10.76
N TRP A 42 1.12 -1.78 11.70
CA TRP A 42 1.72 -2.30 12.94
C TRP A 42 2.03 -3.80 12.92
N LEU A 43 2.22 -4.37 11.73
CA LEU A 43 2.58 -5.77 11.51
C LEU A 43 3.88 -6.18 12.23
N THR A 44 3.97 -7.44 12.62
CA THR A 44 5.24 -8.10 12.99
C THR A 44 5.84 -8.86 11.79
N GLU A 45 7.05 -9.36 11.92
CA GLU A 45 7.66 -10.23 10.89
C GLU A 45 6.86 -11.52 10.69
N GLU A 46 6.44 -12.16 11.78
CA GLU A 46 5.59 -13.36 11.74
C GLU A 46 4.21 -13.09 11.12
N ASP A 47 3.63 -11.91 11.34
CA ASP A 47 2.39 -11.50 10.68
C ASP A 47 2.57 -11.47 9.14
N ILE A 48 3.70 -10.95 8.67
CA ILE A 48 4.05 -10.87 7.25
C ILE A 48 4.23 -12.28 6.66
N GLU A 49 4.88 -13.19 7.38
CA GLU A 49 5.06 -14.58 6.96
C GLU A 49 3.71 -15.29 6.77
N ILE A 50 2.77 -15.11 7.71
CA ILE A 50 1.41 -15.67 7.60
C ILE A 50 0.69 -15.09 6.37
N MET A 51 0.78 -13.77 6.16
CA MET A 51 0.14 -13.13 5.02
C MET A 51 0.72 -13.62 3.68
N ALA A 52 2.04 -13.79 3.60
CA ALA A 52 2.71 -14.36 2.44
C ALA A 52 2.24 -15.80 2.17
N ALA A 53 2.23 -16.64 3.20
CA ALA A 53 1.82 -18.04 3.08
C ALA A 53 0.35 -18.21 2.66
N THR A 54 -0.52 -17.30 3.06
CA THR A 54 -1.96 -17.34 2.76
C THR A 54 -2.36 -16.60 1.48
N GLY A 55 -1.43 -15.85 0.88
CA GLY A 55 -1.73 -14.96 -0.25
C GLY A 55 -2.55 -13.73 0.13
N THR A 56 -2.65 -13.40 1.42
CA THR A 56 -3.38 -12.21 1.88
C THR A 56 -2.67 -10.94 1.38
N SER A 57 -3.43 -10.02 0.79
CA SER A 57 -2.88 -8.79 0.18
C SER A 57 -3.02 -7.55 1.07
N VAL A 58 -2.32 -6.48 0.71
CA VAL A 58 -2.34 -5.19 1.42
C VAL A 58 -2.70 -4.04 0.50
N THR A 59 -3.51 -3.09 0.99
CA THR A 59 -3.58 -1.73 0.42
C THR A 59 -2.86 -0.75 1.35
N HIS A 60 -1.86 -0.06 0.82
CA HIS A 60 -1.08 0.96 1.52
C HIS A 60 -1.64 2.35 1.26
N HIS A 61 -1.97 3.07 2.34
CA HIS A 61 -2.58 4.41 2.35
C HIS A 61 -1.62 5.35 3.10
N ALA A 62 -0.61 5.89 2.43
CA ALA A 62 0.44 6.66 3.08
C ALA A 62 -0.06 7.99 3.62
N SER A 63 -0.81 8.76 2.82
CA SER A 63 -1.31 10.08 3.24
C SER A 63 -2.21 9.96 4.46
N CYS A 64 -3.23 9.11 4.41
CA CYS A 64 -4.10 8.81 5.56
C CYS A 64 -3.30 8.41 6.80
N ASN A 65 -2.36 7.46 6.67
CA ASN A 65 -1.61 6.99 7.82
C ASN A 65 -0.71 8.07 8.43
N LEU A 66 -0.13 8.94 7.61
CA LEU A 66 0.68 10.07 8.10
C LEU A 66 -0.20 11.15 8.74
N ASN A 67 -1.29 11.54 8.07
CA ASN A 67 -2.23 12.56 8.55
C ASN A 67 -2.82 12.17 9.91
N MET A 68 -3.25 10.91 10.04
CA MET A 68 -3.84 10.37 11.27
C MET A 68 -2.81 9.85 12.29
N ARG A 69 -1.51 10.05 12.03
CA ARG A 69 -0.38 9.64 12.92
C ARG A 69 -0.35 8.14 13.23
N ASN A 70 -0.79 7.32 12.28
CA ASN A 70 -0.82 5.87 12.39
C ASN A 70 0.57 5.23 12.21
N GLY A 71 1.43 5.84 11.38
CA GLY A 71 2.78 5.36 11.09
C GLY A 71 2.98 5.02 9.61
N ILE A 72 3.99 4.20 9.30
CA ILE A 72 4.35 3.81 7.93
C ILE A 72 4.24 2.28 7.83
N SER A 73 3.49 1.78 6.84
CA SER A 73 3.41 0.34 6.59
C SER A 73 4.76 -0.24 6.16
N PRO A 74 5.14 -1.45 6.60
CA PRO A 74 6.40 -2.09 6.23
C PRO A 74 6.33 -2.67 4.80
N VAL A 75 6.11 -1.81 3.81
CA VAL A 75 5.90 -2.20 2.39
C VAL A 75 7.08 -2.99 1.83
N ILE A 76 8.32 -2.60 2.14
CA ILE A 76 9.50 -3.33 1.66
C ILE A 76 9.56 -4.75 2.23
N PRO A 77 9.47 -4.97 3.57
CA PRO A 77 9.34 -6.32 4.13
C PRO A 77 8.20 -7.14 3.52
N LEU A 78 7.02 -6.54 3.33
CA LEU A 78 5.86 -7.19 2.69
C LEU A 78 6.19 -7.68 1.27
N ILE A 79 6.73 -6.80 0.42
CA ILE A 79 7.09 -7.14 -0.96
C ILE A 79 8.18 -8.22 -0.99
N ASN A 80 9.20 -8.12 -0.13
CA ASN A 80 10.28 -9.10 -0.05
C ASN A 80 9.79 -10.49 0.38
N ALA A 81 8.76 -10.56 1.23
CA ALA A 81 8.12 -11.81 1.63
C ALA A 81 7.15 -12.37 0.56
N GLY A 82 6.90 -11.63 -0.52
CA GLY A 82 5.97 -12.04 -1.58
C GLY A 82 4.52 -11.63 -1.35
N VAL A 83 4.25 -10.77 -0.35
CA VAL A 83 2.91 -10.21 -0.15
C VAL A 83 2.60 -9.20 -1.26
N LEU A 84 1.42 -9.33 -1.87
CA LEU A 84 0.95 -8.38 -2.86
C LEU A 84 0.51 -7.07 -2.17
N VAL A 85 1.15 -5.97 -2.54
CA VAL A 85 0.83 -4.63 -2.03
C VAL A 85 0.29 -3.75 -3.15
N ALA A 86 -0.86 -3.11 -2.93
CA ALA A 86 -1.47 -2.10 -3.80
C ALA A 86 -1.56 -0.75 -3.08
N ILE A 87 -1.88 0.31 -3.83
CA ILE A 87 -2.15 1.65 -3.28
C ILE A 87 -3.63 1.77 -2.93
N GLY A 88 -3.94 2.47 -1.84
CA GLY A 88 -5.26 3.02 -1.57
C GLY A 88 -5.16 4.48 -1.12
N LEU A 89 -6.22 5.25 -1.33
CA LEU A 89 -6.28 6.67 -0.97
C LEU A 89 -6.77 6.83 0.48
N ASP A 90 -7.94 6.26 0.78
CA ASP A 90 -8.72 6.51 2.00
C ASP A 90 -9.13 7.99 2.15
N ASP A 91 -10.20 8.27 2.89
CA ASP A 91 -10.86 9.59 2.95
C ASP A 91 -10.11 10.61 3.87
N LYS A 92 -8.84 10.35 4.20
CA LYS A 92 -8.07 11.17 5.16
C LYS A 92 -6.71 11.59 4.60
N GLY A 93 -6.67 11.95 3.32
CA GLY A 93 -5.48 12.44 2.63
C GLY A 93 -4.80 13.64 3.31
N ILE A 94 -3.58 13.98 2.88
CA ILE A 94 -2.81 15.11 3.43
C ILE A 94 -3.28 16.46 2.87
N ASN A 95 -3.98 16.45 1.73
CA ASN A 95 -4.44 17.65 1.02
C ASN A 95 -5.97 17.70 0.85
N ASP A 96 -6.71 16.91 1.65
CA ASP A 96 -8.17 16.76 1.53
C ASP A 96 -8.62 16.53 0.07
N ASP A 97 -7.83 15.75 -0.66
CA ASP A 97 -8.02 15.41 -2.07
C ASP A 97 -8.15 13.89 -2.26
N GLU A 98 -8.47 13.49 -3.49
CA GLU A 98 -8.48 12.09 -3.94
C GLU A 98 -7.44 11.92 -5.07
N ASP A 99 -6.24 12.49 -4.89
CA ASP A 99 -5.18 12.52 -5.91
C ASP A 99 -4.26 11.29 -5.81
N LEU A 100 -4.51 10.31 -6.69
CA LEU A 100 -3.68 9.10 -6.79
C LEU A 100 -2.24 9.38 -7.24
N ILE A 101 -2.00 10.39 -8.08
CA ILE A 101 -0.64 10.72 -8.54
C ILE A 101 0.18 11.30 -7.38
N GLN A 102 -0.46 12.12 -6.55
CA GLN A 102 0.15 12.62 -5.33
C GLN A 102 0.42 11.48 -4.33
N GLU A 103 -0.53 10.57 -4.15
CA GLU A 103 -0.35 9.40 -3.28
C GLU A 103 0.82 8.51 -3.74
N MET A 104 0.92 8.25 -5.05
CA MET A 104 2.06 7.54 -5.65
C MET A 104 3.40 8.23 -5.36
N ARG A 105 3.46 9.57 -5.51
CA ARG A 105 4.66 10.36 -5.21
C ARG A 105 5.01 10.29 -3.72
N LEU A 106 3.99 10.33 -2.86
CA LEU A 106 4.17 10.25 -1.42
C LEU A 106 4.72 8.88 -1.04
N ILE A 107 4.07 7.77 -1.41
CA ILE A 107 4.50 6.40 -1.07
C ILE A 107 5.97 6.14 -1.44
N HIS A 108 6.45 6.73 -2.52
CA HIS A 108 7.85 6.61 -2.95
C HIS A 108 8.89 7.15 -1.95
N LYS A 109 8.52 8.01 -0.99
CA LYS A 109 9.45 8.73 -0.11
C LYS A 109 9.62 8.12 1.29
N PRO A 110 8.57 7.75 2.06
CA PRO A 110 8.69 7.27 3.44
C PRO A 110 9.57 6.03 3.63
N HIS A 111 9.75 5.23 2.58
CA HIS A 111 10.55 4.00 2.65
C HIS A 111 12.04 4.22 2.37
N ARG A 112 12.49 5.47 2.26
CA ARG A 112 13.91 5.83 2.12
C ARG A 112 14.49 6.10 3.50
N LEU A 113 15.38 5.22 3.96
CA LEU A 113 16.07 5.40 5.23
C LEU A 113 17.01 6.62 5.16
N SER A 114 17.11 7.37 6.26
CA SER A 114 18.11 8.42 6.38
C SER A 114 19.53 7.82 6.40
N GLY A 115 20.48 8.49 5.74
CA GLY A 115 21.88 8.07 5.65
C GLY A 115 22.37 7.80 4.22
N PHE A 116 23.64 7.41 4.09
CA PHE A 116 24.30 7.12 2.80
C PHE A 116 24.25 5.63 2.45
N HIS A 117 23.16 4.96 2.79
CA HIS A 117 22.96 3.53 2.49
C HIS A 117 22.44 3.36 1.05
N PHE A 118 23.31 3.58 0.06
CA PHE A 118 22.97 3.47 -1.36
C PHE A 118 22.51 2.06 -1.80
N THR A 119 22.73 1.05 -0.96
CA THR A 119 22.28 -0.33 -1.15
C THR A 119 20.99 -0.67 -0.39
N SER A 120 20.43 0.27 0.37
CA SER A 120 19.17 0.04 1.09
C SER A 120 18.03 -0.20 0.10
N ALA A 121 17.23 -1.25 0.36
CA ALA A 121 16.07 -1.55 -0.44
C ALA A 121 15.15 -0.30 -0.47
N SER A 122 14.69 0.07 -1.66
CA SER A 122 13.79 1.20 -1.85
C SER A 122 12.76 0.89 -2.94
N LEU A 123 11.59 1.53 -2.83
CA LEU A 123 10.62 1.49 -3.91
C LEU A 123 11.12 2.36 -5.06
N ASN A 124 11.11 1.82 -6.28
CA ASN A 124 11.37 2.59 -7.50
C ASN A 124 10.04 2.92 -8.19
N ALA A 125 10.09 3.75 -9.24
CA ALA A 125 8.89 4.16 -9.97
C ALA A 125 8.09 2.97 -10.55
N VAL A 126 8.76 1.89 -10.96
CA VAL A 126 8.10 0.67 -11.47
C VAL A 126 7.34 -0.05 -10.37
N HIS A 127 7.89 -0.14 -9.15
CA HIS A 127 7.17 -0.68 -7.99
C HIS A 127 5.90 0.12 -7.74
N ILE A 128 6.00 1.45 -7.67
CA ILE A 128 4.85 2.33 -7.42
C ILE A 128 3.79 2.20 -8.52
N LEU A 129 4.19 2.21 -9.79
CA LEU A 129 3.24 2.04 -10.90
C LEU A 129 2.54 0.69 -10.86
N LYS A 130 3.25 -0.41 -10.55
CA LYS A 130 2.64 -1.72 -10.36
C LYS A 130 1.65 -1.73 -9.18
N MET A 131 1.99 -1.10 -8.06
CA MET A 131 1.10 -0.99 -6.90
C MET A 131 -0.20 -0.24 -7.26
N ALA A 132 -0.13 0.80 -8.09
CA ALA A 132 -1.29 1.58 -8.56
C ALA A 132 -2.10 0.92 -9.69
N THR A 133 -1.55 -0.11 -10.37
CA THR A 133 -2.17 -0.69 -11.58
C THR A 133 -2.35 -2.20 -11.44
N VAL A 134 -1.34 -2.99 -11.79
CA VAL A 134 -1.39 -4.46 -11.83
C VAL A 134 -1.77 -5.06 -10.48
N ASN A 135 -1.15 -4.59 -9.39
CA ASN A 135 -1.42 -5.12 -8.06
C ASN A 135 -2.80 -4.70 -7.58
N ALA A 136 -3.18 -3.43 -7.82
CA ALA A 136 -4.51 -2.93 -7.48
C ALA A 136 -5.59 -3.78 -8.17
N ALA A 137 -5.48 -4.02 -9.48
CA ALA A 137 -6.40 -4.86 -10.24
C ALA A 137 -6.59 -6.25 -9.60
N HIS A 138 -5.50 -6.90 -9.21
CA HIS A 138 -5.57 -8.21 -8.54
C HIS A 138 -6.24 -8.12 -7.16
N VAL A 139 -5.88 -7.11 -6.36
CA VAL A 139 -6.45 -6.86 -5.03
C VAL A 139 -7.97 -6.66 -5.08
N ILE A 140 -8.48 -5.95 -6.09
CA ILE A 140 -9.93 -5.75 -6.28
C ILE A 140 -10.60 -6.86 -7.08
N GLY A 141 -9.90 -7.98 -7.34
CA GLY A 141 -10.47 -9.19 -7.94
C GLY A 141 -10.63 -9.17 -9.47
N PHE A 142 -10.00 -8.22 -10.17
CA PHE A 142 -10.02 -8.15 -11.63
C PHE A 142 -8.78 -8.80 -12.25
N SER A 143 -9.01 -9.68 -13.23
CA SER A 143 -7.94 -10.40 -13.95
C SER A 143 -7.61 -9.79 -15.32
N ASN A 144 -8.46 -8.90 -15.84
CA ASN A 144 -8.37 -8.38 -17.21
C ASN A 144 -8.20 -6.85 -17.28
N ILE A 145 -7.67 -6.21 -16.24
CA ILE A 145 -7.35 -4.76 -16.20
C ILE A 145 -5.96 -4.52 -15.59
N GLY A 146 -5.52 -3.26 -15.50
CA GLY A 146 -4.28 -2.87 -14.82
C GLY A 146 -2.99 -3.12 -15.62
N LYS A 147 -3.10 -3.70 -16.83
CA LYS A 147 -1.98 -3.86 -17.77
C LYS A 147 -2.46 -3.71 -19.21
N LEU A 148 -1.68 -3.00 -20.02
CA LEU A 148 -1.83 -2.99 -21.48
C LEU A 148 -1.35 -4.32 -22.04
N LYS A 149 -2.29 -5.22 -22.31
CA LYS A 149 -2.04 -6.54 -22.89
C LYS A 149 -3.25 -6.90 -23.75
N GLU A 150 -3.02 -7.64 -24.82
CA GLU A 150 -4.10 -8.28 -25.57
C GLU A 150 -5.05 -9.02 -24.62
N VAL A 151 -6.35 -8.98 -24.89
CA VAL A 151 -7.45 -9.55 -24.08
C VAL A 151 -7.83 -8.74 -22.81
N ASN A 152 -6.99 -7.82 -22.34
CA ASN A 152 -7.39 -6.91 -21.26
C ASN A 152 -8.32 -5.79 -21.76
N LYS A 153 -9.12 -5.21 -20.86
CA LYS A 153 -9.89 -3.99 -21.15
C LYS A 153 -8.95 -2.81 -21.40
N ALA A 154 -9.42 -1.87 -22.22
CA ALA A 154 -8.70 -0.65 -22.57
C ALA A 154 -8.89 0.46 -21.52
N ASP A 155 -8.60 0.15 -20.25
CA ASP A 155 -8.61 1.13 -19.17
C ASP A 155 -7.29 1.92 -19.21
N VAL A 156 -7.30 3.08 -19.88
CA VAL A 156 -6.09 3.86 -20.20
C VAL A 156 -6.25 5.30 -19.73
N ILE A 157 -5.16 5.84 -19.17
CA ILE A 157 -4.99 7.27 -18.94
C ILE A 157 -3.87 7.80 -19.85
N LEU A 158 -4.08 8.97 -20.45
CA LEU A 158 -3.04 9.69 -21.16
C LEU A 158 -2.50 10.79 -20.25
N VAL A 159 -1.19 10.79 -20.02
CA VAL A 159 -0.52 11.77 -19.17
C VAL A 159 0.34 12.67 -20.05
N ASN A 160 0.05 13.97 -20.05
CA ASN A 160 0.92 14.95 -20.67
C ASN A 160 2.11 15.23 -19.74
N LEU A 161 3.31 14.81 -20.14
CA LEU A 161 4.51 14.97 -19.32
C LEU A 161 4.92 16.44 -19.13
N ASP A 162 4.63 17.31 -20.09
CA ASP A 162 4.94 18.74 -20.00
C ASP A 162 4.21 19.40 -18.83
N ASN A 163 3.03 18.89 -18.48
CA ASN A 163 2.22 19.39 -17.38
C ASN A 163 2.57 18.79 -16.01
N VAL A 164 3.39 17.73 -15.97
CA VAL A 164 3.58 16.90 -14.76
C VAL A 164 5.02 16.94 -14.25
N LEU A 165 5.98 17.24 -15.13
CA LEU A 165 7.41 17.30 -14.82
C LEU A 165 7.81 18.62 -14.16
N GLU A 166 7.11 19.71 -14.46
CA GLU A 166 7.37 21.02 -13.88
C GLU A 166 6.27 21.42 -12.88
N PRO A 167 6.60 22.15 -11.81
CA PRO A 167 5.58 22.72 -10.94
C PRO A 167 4.71 23.68 -11.74
N TRP A 168 3.39 23.63 -11.53
CA TRP A 168 2.51 24.62 -12.12
C TRP A 168 2.84 26.00 -11.54
N ILE A 169 3.14 26.95 -12.42
CA ILE A 169 3.33 28.36 -12.09
C ILE A 169 2.16 29.10 -12.71
N SER A 170 1.48 29.94 -11.93
CA SER A 170 0.40 30.75 -12.48
C SER A 170 0.96 31.62 -13.61
N PRO A 171 0.26 31.73 -14.76
CA PRO A 171 0.68 32.62 -15.85
C PRO A 171 0.85 34.09 -15.44
N ASP A 172 0.28 34.48 -14.29
CA ASP A 172 0.30 35.85 -13.75
C ASP A 172 1.51 36.16 -12.85
N VAL A 173 2.48 35.23 -12.71
CA VAL A 173 3.71 35.40 -11.90
C VAL A 173 4.91 35.70 -12.77
#